data_AF-A0A0H4AEB0-F1
#
_entry.id   AF-A0A0H4AEB0-F1
#
_cell.length_a   1.000
_cell.length_b   1.000
_cell.length_c   1.000
_cell.angle_alpha   90.00
_cell.angle_beta   90.00
_cell.angle_gamma   90.00
#
_symmetry.space_group_name_H-M   'P 1'
#
loop_
_entity.id
_entity.type
_entity.pdbx_description
1 polymer ?
#
loop_
_entity_poly.entity_id
_entity_poly.type
_entity_poly.pdbx_seq_one_letter_code
_entity_poly.pdbx_strand_id
1 'polypeptide(L)'
;ATANLRPGETVVDLGSGGGLDVLLAAEKVGPTGRAIGIDMTEEMIALARRNAGKAGRENVEFHLATIDKLPLEDGSADCVISNCVINLAPDKEAVFREIARVLKPGGR
;
A
#
# COMPACT_ATOMS: atom_id res chain seq x y z
N ALA A 1 -10.64 -9.74 -5.97
CA ALA A 1 -11.52 -8.63 -6.41
C ALA A 1 -10.63 -7.42 -6.65
N THR A 2 -10.65 -6.81 -7.85
CA THR A 2 -9.87 -5.60 -8.08
C THR A 2 -10.58 -4.45 -7.36
N ALA A 3 -9.93 -3.70 -6.47
CA ALA A 3 -10.54 -2.70 -5.58
C ALA A 3 -11.12 -1.45 -6.30
N ASN A 4 -11.60 -1.58 -7.56
CA ASN A 4 -12.12 -0.52 -8.42
C ASN A 4 -11.24 0.74 -8.43
N LEU A 5 -9.91 0.54 -8.46
CA LEU A 5 -8.93 1.62 -8.51
C LEU A 5 -9.17 2.53 -9.71
N ARG A 6 -9.10 3.84 -9.47
CA ARG A 6 -9.34 4.89 -10.47
C ARG A 6 -8.04 5.64 -10.79
N PRO A 7 -7.90 6.19 -12.01
CA PRO A 7 -6.78 7.04 -12.34
C PRO A 7 -6.62 8.21 -11.36
N GLY A 8 -5.39 8.50 -10.95
CA GLY A 8 -5.07 9.58 -9.99
C GLY A 8 -5.23 9.22 -8.51
N GLU A 9 -5.77 8.04 -8.17
CA GLU A 9 -5.90 7.63 -6.77
C GLU A 9 -4.54 7.31 -6.14
N THR A 10 -4.42 7.56 -4.83
CA THR A 10 -3.36 7.04 -3.96
C THR A 10 -3.83 5.76 -3.29
N VAL A 11 -3.11 4.66 -3.52
CA VAL A 11 -3.46 3.32 -3.03
C VAL A 11 -2.37 2.81 -2.08
N VAL A 12 -2.77 2.25 -0.94
CA VAL A 12 -1.86 1.66 0.04
C VAL A 12 -2.11 0.15 0.11
N ASP A 13 -1.06 -0.65 -0.04
CA ASP A 13 -1.08 -2.10 0.10
C ASP A 13 -0.41 -2.53 1.41
N LEU A 14 -1.20 -3.14 2.29
CA LEU A 14 -0.74 -3.63 3.59
C LEU A 14 -0.22 -5.06 3.44
N GLY A 15 1.06 -5.26 3.75
CA GLY A 15 1.75 -6.54 3.58
C GLY A 15 2.15 -6.78 2.13
N SER A 16 2.78 -5.79 1.50
CA SER A 16 3.00 -5.79 0.05
C SER A 16 3.98 -6.85 -0.46
N GLY A 17 4.77 -7.47 0.43
CA GLY A 17 5.76 -8.47 0.07
C GLY A 17 6.72 -7.95 -1.01
N GLY A 18 6.94 -8.77 -2.05
CA GLY A 18 7.74 -8.39 -3.22
C GLY A 18 7.12 -7.34 -4.15
N GLY A 19 5.98 -6.74 -3.78
CA GLY A 19 5.40 -5.56 -4.43
C GLY A 19 4.51 -5.83 -5.65
N LEU A 20 4.08 -7.07 -5.91
CA LEU A 20 3.30 -7.39 -7.11
C LEU A 20 2.00 -6.57 -7.20
N ASP A 21 1.19 -6.56 -6.13
CA ASP A 21 -0.09 -5.85 -6.11
C ASP A 21 0.10 -4.33 -6.17
N VAL A 22 1.17 -3.80 -5.56
CA VAL A 22 1.58 -2.39 -5.68
C VAL A 22 1.89 -2.02 -7.13
N LEU A 23 2.64 -2.85 -7.85
CA LEU A 23 3.00 -2.58 -9.25
C LEU A 23 1.78 -2.64 -10.18
N LEU A 24 0.87 -3.57 -9.94
CA LEU A 24 -0.40 -3.65 -10.67
C LEU A 24 -1.32 -2.47 -10.35
N ALA A 25 -1.37 -2.04 -9.09
CA ALA A 25 -2.11 -0.87 -8.67
C ALA A 25 -1.55 0.40 -9.32
N ALA A 26 -0.22 0.56 -9.33
CA ALA A 26 0.49 1.69 -9.95
C ALA A 26 0.15 1.86 -11.43
N GLU A 27 0.06 0.76 -12.17
CA GLU A 27 -0.37 0.76 -13.57
C GLU A 27 -1.82 1.23 -13.70
N LYS A 28 -2.70 0.76 -12.82
CA LYS A 28 -4.14 1.05 -12.89
C LYS A 28 -4.49 2.48 -12.50
N VAL A 29 -3.80 3.06 -11.51
CA VAL A 29 -3.99 4.47 -11.11
C VAL A 29 -3.28 5.45 -12.05
N GLY A 30 -2.42 4.95 -12.94
CA GLY A 30 -1.75 5.75 -13.96
C GLY A 30 -0.72 6.75 -13.41
N PRO A 31 -0.11 7.56 -14.29
CA PRO A 31 1.06 8.38 -13.95
C PRO A 31 0.77 9.51 -12.96
N THR A 32 -0.49 9.90 -12.79
CA THR A 32 -0.90 10.94 -11.82
C THR A 32 -1.34 10.35 -10.48
N GLY A 33 -1.50 9.03 -10.39
CA GLY A 33 -1.79 8.32 -9.15
C GLY A 33 -0.51 7.79 -8.49
N ARG A 34 -0.66 7.13 -7.34
CA ARG A 34 0.45 6.58 -6.57
C ARG A 34 0.06 5.26 -5.93
N ALA A 35 0.99 4.30 -5.90
CA ALA A 35 0.80 3.05 -5.16
C ALA A 35 1.91 2.86 -4.12
N ILE A 36 1.53 2.57 -2.88
CA ILE A 36 2.42 2.53 -1.72
C ILE A 36 2.35 1.14 -1.11
N GLY A 37 3.49 0.45 -1.00
CA GLY A 37 3.61 -0.82 -0.31
C GLY A 37 4.15 -0.67 1.11
N ILE A 38 3.49 -1.32 2.07
CA ILE A 38 3.93 -1.44 3.46
C ILE A 38 4.33 -2.88 3.73
N ASP A 39 5.55 -3.12 4.19
CA ASP A 39 6.00 -4.43 4.66
C ASP A 39 6.94 -4.29 5.85
N MET A 40 6.91 -5.24 6.78
CA MET A 40 7.69 -5.18 8.01
C MET A 40 9.10 -5.77 7.86
N THR A 41 9.42 -6.38 6.72
CA THR A 41 10.68 -7.08 6.51
C THR A 41 11.59 -6.35 5.51
N GLU A 42 12.86 -6.16 5.87
CA GLU A 42 13.84 -5.51 5.00
C GLU A 42 14.04 -6.26 3.68
N GLU A 43 13.97 -7.59 3.72
CA GLU A 43 14.10 -8.45 2.55
C GLU A 43 13.00 -8.18 1.52
N MET A 44 11.73 -8.09 1.94
CA MET A 44 10.62 -7.81 1.04
C MET A 44 10.69 -6.40 0.48
N ILE A 45 11.06 -5.40 1.30
CA ILE A 45 11.25 -4.03 0.83
C ILE A 45 12.37 -3.95 -0.23
N ALA A 46 13.50 -4.63 -0.01
CA ALA A 46 14.59 -4.69 -0.98
C ALA A 46 14.14 -5.38 -2.29
N LEU A 47 13.41 -6.49 -2.18
CA LEU A 47 12.85 -7.22 -3.31
C LEU A 47 11.86 -6.35 -4.11
N ALA A 48 10.95 -5.66 -3.42
CA ALA A 48 9.93 -4.82 -4.03
C ALA A 48 10.52 -3.63 -4.79
N ARG A 49 11.51 -2.94 -4.19
CA ARG A 49 12.26 -1.85 -4.85
C ARG A 49 12.99 -2.35 -6.10
N ARG A 50 13.61 -3.54 -6.04
CA ARG A 50 14.25 -4.14 -7.22
C ARG A 50 13.24 -4.47 -8.32
N ASN A 51 12.06 -5.00 -7.96
CA ASN A 51 11.02 -5.32 -8.92
C ASN A 51 10.42 -4.06 -9.56
N ALA A 52 10.23 -2.99 -8.79
CA ALA A 52 9.83 -1.68 -9.30
C ALA A 52 10.82 -1.11 -10.31
N GLY A 53 12.11 -1.16 -10.01
CA GLY A 53 13.16 -0.73 -10.94
C GLY A 53 13.14 -1.53 -12.26
N LYS A 54 12.94 -2.85 -12.19
CA LYS A 54 12.80 -3.71 -13.38
C LYS A 54 11.53 -3.40 -14.19
N ALA A 55 10.45 -3.02 -13.52
CA ALA A 55 9.17 -2.68 -14.15
C ALA A 55 9.12 -1.25 -14.69
N GLY A 56 10.13 -0.41 -14.42
CA GLY A 56 10.16 0.99 -14.84
C GLY A 56 9.02 1.82 -14.25
N ARG A 57 8.54 1.47 -13.06
CA ARG A 57 7.45 2.19 -12.38
C ARG A 57 8.03 3.28 -11.48
N GLU A 58 7.68 4.53 -11.75
CA GLU A 58 8.14 5.70 -10.96
C GLU A 58 7.10 6.17 -9.93
N ASN A 59 5.84 5.77 -10.08
CA ASN A 59 4.74 6.15 -9.21
C ASN A 59 4.50 5.15 -8.06
N VAL A 60 5.57 4.51 -7.58
CA VAL A 60 5.53 3.54 -6.48
C VAL A 60 6.45 3.91 -5.33
N GLU A 61 6.01 3.62 -4.10
CA GLU A 61 6.80 3.79 -2.89
C GLU A 61 6.73 2.52 -2.03
N PHE A 62 7.81 2.22 -1.30
CA PHE A 62 7.86 1.08 -0.38
C PHE A 62 8.47 1.49 0.95
N HIS A 63 7.71 1.29 2.02
CA HIS A 63 8.06 1.67 3.39
C HIS A 63 8.20 0.46 4.29
N LEU A 64 9.32 0.40 5.02
CA LEU A 64 9.56 -0.58 6.06
C LEU A 64 8.79 -0.19 7.32
N ALA A 65 7.66 -0.83 7.57
CA ALA A 65 6.81 -0.55 8.73
C ALA A 65 5.86 -1.71 9.01
N THR A 66 5.30 -1.73 10.23
CA THR A 66 4.21 -2.63 10.57
C THR A 66 2.87 -1.99 10.20
N ILE A 67 1.86 -2.84 9.95
CA ILE A 67 0.56 -2.38 9.43
C ILE A 67 -0.34 -1.74 10.50
N ASP A 68 0.06 -1.81 11.77
CA ASP A 68 -0.55 -1.16 12.94
C ASP A 68 0.08 0.21 13.26
N LYS A 69 1.10 0.64 12.49
CA LYS A 69 1.71 1.97 12.60
C LYS A 69 2.27 2.42 11.24
N LEU A 70 1.39 3.00 10.42
CA LEU A 70 1.71 3.40 9.06
C LEU A 70 2.50 4.71 9.03
N PRO A 71 3.62 4.78 8.28
CA PRO A 71 4.43 5.98 8.13
C PRO A 71 3.82 6.94 7.08
N LEU A 72 2.52 7.18 7.18
CA LEU A 72 1.72 7.96 6.24
C LEU A 72 0.94 9.05 6.97
N GLU A 73 0.67 10.15 6.28
CA GLU A 73 -0.14 11.27 6.79
C GLU A 73 -1.62 10.89 6.89
N ASP A 74 -2.35 11.57 7.78
CA ASP A 74 -3.81 11.45 7.91
C ASP A 74 -4.50 11.85 6.60
N GLY A 75 -5.52 11.11 6.19
CA GLY A 75 -6.31 11.45 5.00
C GLY A 75 -5.49 11.54 3.71
N SER A 76 -4.44 10.73 3.56
CA SER A 76 -3.55 10.73 2.39
C SER A 76 -3.93 9.69 1.32
N ALA A 77 -4.65 8.62 1.69
CA ALA A 77 -4.99 7.51 0.81
C ALA A 77 -6.45 7.55 0.32
N ASP A 78 -6.68 7.19 -0.94
CA ASP A 78 -8.01 7.01 -1.52
C ASP A 78 -8.50 5.56 -1.37
N CYS A 79 -7.57 4.60 -1.33
CA CYS A 79 -7.88 3.19 -1.16
C CYS A 79 -6.80 2.45 -0.36
N VAL A 80 -7.21 1.60 0.58
CA VAL A 80 -6.34 0.62 1.23
C VAL A 80 -6.71 -0.78 0.75
N ILE A 81 -5.71 -1.55 0.33
CA ILE A 81 -5.85 -2.96 -0.02
C ILE A 81 -4.98 -3.81 0.91
N SER A 82 -5.39 -5.07 1.08
CA SER A 82 -4.63 -6.04 1.86
C SER A 82 -5.05 -7.44 1.44
N ASN A 83 -4.10 -8.37 1.43
CA ASN A 83 -4.38 -9.79 1.23
C ASN A 83 -3.88 -10.60 2.43
N CYS A 84 -4.84 -11.06 3.26
CA CYS A 84 -4.65 -11.95 4.40
C CYS A 84 -3.70 -11.51 5.54
N VAL A 85 -2.90 -10.45 5.40
CA VAL A 85 -1.92 -10.06 6.44
C VAL A 85 -2.59 -9.54 7.73
N ILE A 86 -3.78 -8.94 7.64
CA ILE A 86 -4.52 -8.45 8.83
C ILE A 86 -4.82 -9.60 9.81
N ASN A 87 -4.99 -10.83 9.30
CA ASN A 87 -5.24 -11.99 10.17
C ASN A 87 -4.07 -12.28 11.11
N LEU A 88 -2.85 -11.95 10.67
CA LEU A 88 -1.59 -12.16 11.39
C LEU A 88 -1.25 -11.00 12.33
N ALA A 89 -1.97 -9.89 12.25
CA ALA A 89 -1.75 -8.73 13.13
C ALA A 89 -2.06 -9.10 14.60
N PRO A 90 -1.14 -8.80 15.54
CA PRO A 90 -1.38 -8.98 16.97
C PRO A 90 -2.52 -8.09 17.48
N ASP A 91 -2.53 -6.83 17.06
CA ASP A 91 -3.55 -5.84 17.40
C ASP A 91 -4.31 -5.42 16.13
N LYS A 92 -5.47 -6.04 15.93
CA LYS A 92 -6.34 -5.74 14.78
C LYS A 92 -7.03 -4.39 14.92
N GLU A 93 -7.30 -3.93 16.15
CA GLU A 93 -7.93 -2.63 16.38
C GLU A 93 -6.98 -1.50 15.99
N ALA A 94 -5.69 -1.61 16.32
CA ALA A 94 -4.67 -0.68 15.88
C ALA A 94 -4.56 -0.62 14.35
N VAL A 95 -4.57 -1.78 13.67
CA VAL A 95 -4.57 -1.83 12.19
C VAL A 95 -5.78 -1.11 11.61
N PHE A 96 -6.99 -1.40 12.08
CA PHE A 96 -8.19 -0.73 11.55
C PHE A 96 -8.22 0.77 11.89
N ARG A 97 -7.66 1.18 13.02
CA ARG A 97 -7.50 2.59 13.38
C ARG A 97 -6.55 3.31 12.42
N GLU A 98 -5.42 2.68 12.07
CA GLU A 98 -4.49 3.23 11.09
C GLU A 98 -5.10 3.30 9.69
N ILE A 99 -5.82 2.25 9.26
CA ILE A 99 -6.56 2.27 7.99
C ILE A 99 -7.52 3.46 7.96
N ALA A 100 -8.32 3.66 9.01
CA ALA A 100 -9.25 4.77 9.10
C ALA A 100 -8.54 6.14 9.14
N ARG A 101 -7.37 6.24 9.78
CA ARG A 101 -6.58 7.47 9.88
C ARG A 101 -6.03 7.90 8.52
N VAL A 102 -5.45 6.98 7.76
CA VAL A 102 -4.80 7.31 6.48
C VAL A 102 -5.81 7.49 5.35
N LEU A 103 -7.01 6.93 5.45
CA LEU A 103 -8.05 7.11 4.43
C LEU A 103 -8.61 8.54 4.44
N LYS A 104 -8.73 9.12 3.24
CA LYS A 104 -9.50 10.35 3.00
C LYS A 104 -10.97 10.16 3.38
N PRO A 105 -11.71 11.23 3.68
CA PRO A 105 -13.17 11.17 3.72
C PRO A 105 -13.73 10.55 2.43
N GLY A 106 -14.45 9.43 2.54
CA GLY A 106 -14.98 8.69 1.39
C GLY A 106 -13.99 7.72 0.73
N GLY A 107 -12.78 7.59 1.27
CA GLY A 107 -11.84 6.52 0.92
C GLY A 107 -12.35 5.14 1.35
N ARG A 108 -11.71 4.09 0.85
CA ARG A 108 -12.18 2.70 1.02
C ARG A 108 -11.08 1.71 1.36
#